data_AF-A0A1L9SNN1-F1
#
_entry.id   AF-A0A1L9SNN1-F1
#
_cell.length_a   1.000
_cell.length_b   1.000
_cell.length_c   1.000
_cell.angle_alpha   90.00
_cell.angle_beta   90.00
_cell.angle_gamma   90.00
#
_symmetry.space_group_name_H-M   'P 1'
#
loop_
_entity.id
_entity.type
_entity.pdbx_description
1 polymer ?
#
loop_
_entity_poly.entity_id
_entity_poly.type
_entity_poly.pdbx_seq_one_letter_code
_entity_poly.pdbx_strand_id
1 'polypeptide(L)'
;MLSLLLLAHLAYSMPLPISLLTTHAGTGTVYTQDSVAGSCGTVHSDSDLIVAISTYWMKKGQASSSSSNTNSNTLCSQKISATNILTGTTVTVVVADTCAACGENDVDFSVGSWDALTGSAAWGTFALDWKFCGSGGCS
;
A
#
# COMPACT_ATOMS: atom_id res chain seq x y z
N MET A 1 -0.01 57.92 3.50
CA MET A 1 -0.23 57.07 2.31
C MET A 1 0.53 55.78 2.56
N LEU A 2 -0.17 54.73 2.98
CA LEU A 2 0.43 53.49 3.50
C LEU A 2 0.88 52.62 2.32
N SER A 3 2.18 52.39 2.20
CA SER A 3 2.79 51.58 1.14
C SER A 3 2.42 50.12 1.31
N LEU A 4 1.71 49.56 0.33
CA LEU A 4 1.28 48.16 0.30
C LEU A 4 2.47 47.31 -0.19
N LEU A 5 3.18 46.69 0.75
CA LEU A 5 4.21 45.68 0.45
C LEU A 5 3.54 44.44 -0.12
N LEU A 6 3.71 44.23 -1.43
CA LEU A 6 3.30 43.02 -2.13
C LEU A 6 4.21 41.86 -1.71
N LEU A 7 3.76 41.04 -0.76
CA LEU A 7 4.43 39.79 -0.39
C LEU A 7 4.29 38.78 -1.52
N ALA A 8 5.36 38.61 -2.31
CA ALA A 8 5.48 37.52 -3.26
C ALA A 8 5.44 36.18 -2.51
N HIS A 9 4.38 35.41 -2.71
CA HIS A 9 4.24 34.07 -2.17
C HIS A 9 5.17 33.14 -2.96
N LEU A 10 6.33 32.83 -2.40
CA LEU A 10 7.15 31.72 -2.88
C LEU A 10 6.38 30.42 -2.59
N ALA A 11 5.79 29.83 -3.61
CA ALA A 11 5.22 28.48 -3.52
C ALA A 11 6.37 27.50 -3.24
N TYR A 12 6.51 27.06 -1.99
CA TYR A 12 7.48 26.06 -1.60
C TYR A 12 6.98 24.70 -2.10
N SER A 13 7.47 24.25 -3.25
CA SER A 13 7.22 22.89 -3.71
C SER A 13 8.00 21.94 -2.79
N MET A 14 7.32 21.40 -1.76
CA MET A 14 7.88 20.30 -0.98
C MET A 14 8.18 19.15 -1.95
N PRO A 15 9.45 18.75 -2.14
CA PRO A 15 9.75 17.59 -2.96
C PRO A 15 9.03 16.39 -2.33
N LEU A 16 8.38 15.56 -3.15
CA LEU A 16 7.77 14.31 -2.67
C LEU A 16 8.82 13.54 -1.86
N PRO A 17 8.49 12.99 -0.68
CA PRO A 17 9.45 12.20 0.06
C PRO A 17 9.90 11.01 -0.80
N ILE A 18 11.22 10.88 -1.00
CA ILE A 18 11.88 9.92 -1.89
C ILE A 18 11.44 8.46 -1.61
N SER A 19 11.00 8.18 -0.38
CA SER A 19 10.46 6.87 0.03
C SER A 19 9.22 6.41 -0.76
N LEU A 20 8.55 7.31 -1.50
CA LEU A 20 7.39 7.00 -2.35
C LEU A 20 7.75 6.56 -3.77
N LEU A 21 9.02 6.73 -4.16
CA LEU A 21 9.52 6.42 -5.50
C LEU A 21 10.37 5.15 -5.52
N THR A 22 10.64 4.54 -4.36
CA THR A 22 11.32 3.25 -4.29
C THR A 22 10.38 2.15 -4.74
N THR A 23 10.73 1.51 -5.85
CA THR A 23 10.08 0.26 -6.29
C THR A 23 10.68 -0.92 -5.56
N HIS A 24 9.81 -1.82 -5.11
CA HIS A 24 10.13 -3.07 -4.45
C HIS A 24 9.75 -4.22 -5.38
N ALA A 25 10.70 -5.08 -5.68
CA ALA A 25 10.44 -6.35 -6.36
C ALA A 25 10.09 -7.41 -5.32
N GLY A 26 9.05 -8.20 -5.61
CA GLY A 26 8.60 -9.28 -4.73
C GLY A 26 7.73 -10.31 -5.44
N THR A 27 7.03 -11.10 -4.63
CA THR A 27 6.04 -12.08 -5.07
C THR A 27 4.65 -11.71 -4.56
N GLY A 28 3.67 -11.82 -5.43
CA GLY A 28 2.25 -11.64 -5.12
C GLY A 28 1.57 -12.97 -4.95
N THR A 29 0.82 -13.15 -3.86
CA THR A 29 -0.10 -14.28 -3.62
C THR A 29 -1.54 -13.80 -3.49
N VAL A 30 -2.47 -14.69 -3.14
CA VAL A 30 -3.88 -14.37 -2.90
C VAL A 30 -4.38 -14.94 -1.57
N TYR A 31 -5.21 -14.16 -0.88
CA TYR A 31 -5.90 -14.54 0.36
C TYR A 31 -7.37 -14.11 0.36
N THR A 32 -8.12 -14.66 1.32
CA THR A 32 -9.48 -14.27 1.70
C THR A 32 -9.47 -13.70 3.11
N GLN A 33 -10.31 -12.68 3.36
CA GLN A 33 -10.57 -12.19 4.70
C GLN A 33 -11.66 -13.00 5.41
N ASP A 34 -12.54 -13.69 4.68
CA ASP A 34 -13.62 -14.51 5.25
C ASP A 34 -14.49 -13.73 6.27
N SER A 35 -14.73 -12.44 5.99
CA SER A 35 -15.44 -11.49 6.87
C SER A 35 -14.77 -11.25 8.25
N VAL A 36 -13.48 -11.52 8.36
CA VAL A 36 -12.67 -11.24 9.55
C VAL A 36 -11.75 -10.05 9.27
N ALA A 37 -11.67 -9.12 10.22
CA ALA A 37 -10.79 -7.96 10.09
C ALA A 37 -9.32 -8.40 10.10
N GLY A 38 -8.55 -7.86 9.17
CA GLY A 38 -7.10 -7.95 9.18
C GLY A 38 -6.46 -7.18 10.34
N SER A 39 -5.13 -7.19 10.42
CA SER A 39 -4.36 -6.52 11.47
C SER A 39 -4.58 -5.01 11.56
N CYS A 40 -5.14 -4.39 10.51
CA CYS A 40 -5.52 -2.98 10.49
C CYS A 40 -6.88 -2.68 11.14
N GLY A 41 -7.65 -3.71 11.53
CA GLY A 41 -8.86 -3.56 12.35
C GLY A 41 -10.14 -3.26 11.59
N THR A 42 -10.11 -3.19 10.25
CA THR A 42 -11.28 -2.99 9.40
C THR A 42 -11.61 -4.29 8.66
N VAL A 43 -12.89 -4.67 8.66
CA VAL A 43 -13.40 -5.75 7.81
C VAL A 43 -13.60 -5.20 6.39
N HIS A 44 -13.03 -5.89 5.41
CA HIS A 44 -13.21 -5.65 4.00
C HIS A 44 -13.85 -6.88 3.35
N SER A 45 -14.46 -6.69 2.19
CA SER A 45 -14.92 -7.80 1.36
C SER A 45 -13.75 -8.45 0.62
N ASP A 46 -13.83 -9.74 0.31
CA ASP A 46 -12.83 -10.41 -0.54
C ASP A 46 -12.71 -9.78 -1.94
N SER A 47 -13.74 -9.04 -2.39
CA SER A 47 -13.72 -8.30 -3.66
C SER A 47 -13.12 -6.89 -3.55
N ASP A 48 -12.84 -6.39 -2.34
CA ASP A 48 -12.25 -5.06 -2.18
C ASP A 48 -10.81 -5.05 -2.72
N LEU A 49 -10.34 -3.89 -3.20
CA LEU A 49 -8.96 -3.76 -3.69
C LEU A 49 -7.98 -3.55 -2.53
N ILE A 50 -7.75 -4.60 -1.76
CA ILE A 50 -6.87 -4.59 -0.59
C ILE A 50 -5.68 -5.55 -0.71
N VAL A 51 -4.66 -5.29 0.09
CA VAL A 51 -3.43 -6.10 0.18
C VAL A 51 -2.96 -6.26 1.62
N ALA A 52 -2.41 -7.43 1.93
CA ALA A 52 -1.64 -7.69 3.13
C ALA A 52 -0.15 -7.50 2.83
N ILE A 53 0.54 -6.70 3.64
CA ILE A 53 1.99 -6.46 3.51
C ILE A 53 2.77 -7.31 4.51
N SER A 54 4.05 -7.55 4.24
CA SER A 54 4.91 -8.35 5.13
C SER A 54 5.02 -7.77 6.54
N THR A 55 5.37 -8.64 7.49
CA THR A 55 5.64 -8.21 8.88
C THR A 55 6.76 -7.18 8.99
N TYR A 56 7.69 -7.16 8.04
CA TYR A 56 8.75 -6.14 7.98
C TYR A 56 8.15 -4.75 7.77
N TRP A 57 7.35 -4.58 6.71
CA TRP A 57 6.72 -3.30 6.42
C TRP A 57 5.74 -2.91 7.51
N MET A 58 4.94 -3.85 8.00
CA MET A 58 4.04 -3.57 9.12
C MET A 58 4.83 -3.06 10.35
N LYS A 59 5.97 -3.66 10.72
CA LYS A 59 6.81 -3.12 11.80
C LYS A 59 7.35 -1.72 11.51
N LYS A 60 7.73 -1.43 10.26
CA LYS A 60 8.21 -0.09 9.85
C LYS A 60 7.14 1.00 9.99
N GLY A 61 5.87 0.64 9.78
CA GLY A 61 4.74 1.53 9.94
C GLY A 61 4.24 1.71 11.38
N GLN A 62 4.78 0.98 12.36
CA GLN A 62 4.39 1.18 13.75
C GLN A 62 4.77 2.60 14.19
N ALA A 63 3.77 3.40 14.55
CA ALA A 63 4.02 4.72 15.10
C ALA A 63 4.86 4.59 16.38
N SER A 64 5.92 5.40 16.47
CA SER A 64 6.76 5.51 17.67
C SER A 64 5.99 6.21 18.80
N SER A 65 5.02 5.53 19.42
CA SER A 65 4.50 5.91 20.74
C SER A 65 3.59 4.83 21.32
N SER A 66 4.11 4.05 22.27
CA SER A 66 3.44 3.49 23.46
C SER A 66 2.07 2.80 23.35
N SER A 67 1.57 2.48 22.17
CA SER A 67 0.26 1.83 21.99
C SER A 67 0.45 0.45 21.37
N SER A 68 0.12 -0.60 22.12
CA SER A 68 0.05 -1.99 21.63
C SER A 68 -1.07 -2.23 20.61
N ASN A 69 -1.69 -1.18 20.08
CA ASN A 69 -2.76 -1.26 19.10
C ASN A 69 -2.18 -1.29 17.67
N THR A 70 -2.27 -2.43 17.00
CA THR A 70 -1.85 -2.59 15.59
C THR A 70 -2.68 -1.75 14.62
N ASN A 71 -3.89 -1.31 15.03
CA ASN A 71 -4.74 -0.41 14.24
C ASN A 71 -4.17 1.02 14.16
N SER A 72 -3.13 1.35 14.92
CA SER A 72 -2.43 2.65 14.87
C SER A 72 -1.21 2.64 13.94
N ASN A 73 -1.10 1.63 13.06
CA ASN A 73 -0.04 1.57 12.07
C ASN A 73 -0.23 2.63 10.98
N THR A 74 0.82 3.40 10.68
CA THR A 74 0.77 4.47 9.67
C THR A 74 0.64 3.94 8.25
N LEU A 75 0.92 2.65 8.02
CA LEU A 75 0.72 2.00 6.72
C LEU A 75 -0.67 1.41 6.55
N CYS A 76 -1.46 1.24 7.62
CA CYS A 76 -2.86 0.86 7.46
C CYS A 76 -3.61 1.99 6.71
N SER A 77 -4.47 1.61 5.75
CA SER A 77 -5.12 2.52 4.81
C SER A 77 -4.19 3.26 3.82
N GLN A 78 -2.87 3.02 3.88
CA GLN A 78 -1.95 3.51 2.86
C GLN A 78 -2.17 2.74 1.55
N LYS A 79 -1.96 3.40 0.42
CA LYS A 79 -2.05 2.77 -0.90
C LYS A 79 -0.69 2.32 -1.41
N ILE A 80 -0.67 1.21 -2.13
CA ILE A 80 0.46 0.82 -2.99
C ILE A 80 0.01 0.76 -4.45
N SER A 81 0.92 1.05 -5.37
CA SER A 81 0.78 0.75 -6.79
C SER A 81 1.54 -0.54 -7.06
N ALA A 82 0.83 -1.58 -7.47
CA ALA A 82 1.37 -2.91 -7.74
C ALA A 82 1.28 -3.22 -9.24
N THR A 83 2.35 -3.73 -9.83
CA THR A 83 2.46 -4.04 -11.26
C THR A 83 2.87 -5.49 -11.44
N ASN A 84 2.02 -6.28 -12.08
CA ASN A 84 2.37 -7.62 -12.55
C ASN A 84 3.41 -7.50 -13.68
N ILE A 85 4.65 -7.92 -13.45
CA ILE A 85 5.74 -7.70 -14.41
C ILE A 85 5.60 -8.54 -15.68
N LEU A 86 4.81 -9.62 -15.63
CA LEU A 86 4.59 -10.49 -16.78
C LEU A 86 3.59 -9.87 -17.76
N THR A 87 2.51 -9.27 -17.24
CA THR A 87 1.43 -8.70 -18.05
C THR A 87 1.55 -7.19 -18.25
N GLY A 88 2.32 -6.50 -17.41
CA GLY A 88 2.36 -5.04 -17.33
C GLY A 88 1.12 -4.42 -16.67
N THR A 89 0.21 -5.23 -16.12
CA THR A 89 -1.01 -4.74 -15.47
C THR A 89 -0.69 -4.08 -14.14
N THR A 90 -1.11 -2.83 -13.96
CA THR A 90 -0.93 -2.07 -12.72
C THR A 90 -2.25 -1.82 -12.02
N VAL A 91 -2.30 -2.06 -10.71
CA VAL A 91 -3.47 -1.81 -9.86
C VAL A 91 -3.04 -1.05 -8.60
N THR A 92 -3.85 -0.09 -8.20
CA THR A 92 -3.72 0.56 -6.89
C THR A 92 -4.58 -0.16 -5.87
N VAL A 93 -3.96 -0.60 -4.77
CA VAL A 93 -4.63 -1.35 -3.69
C VAL A 93 -4.35 -0.70 -2.32
N VAL A 94 -5.22 -0.95 -1.36
CA VAL A 94 -5.13 -0.42 0.01
C VAL A 94 -4.52 -1.46 0.95
N VAL A 95 -3.53 -1.07 1.74
CA VAL A 95 -2.99 -1.91 2.81
C VAL A 95 -4.04 -2.07 3.91
N ALA A 96 -4.47 -3.31 4.14
CA ALA A 96 -5.52 -3.66 5.10
C ALA A 96 -5.14 -4.77 6.08
N ASP A 97 -3.99 -5.43 5.87
CA ASP A 97 -3.61 -6.57 6.70
C ASP A 97 -2.08 -6.80 6.72
N THR A 98 -1.65 -7.75 7.55
CA THR A 98 -0.28 -8.25 7.64
C THR A 98 -0.21 -9.70 7.16
N CYS A 99 0.63 -9.96 6.16
CA CYS A 99 0.99 -11.32 5.78
C CYS A 99 2.15 -11.82 6.66
N ALA A 100 1.85 -12.71 7.59
CA ALA A 100 2.85 -13.24 8.54
C ALA A 100 3.90 -14.13 7.88
N ALA A 101 3.55 -14.80 6.77
CA ALA A 101 4.39 -15.75 6.06
C ALA A 101 5.18 -15.12 4.89
N CYS A 102 4.87 -13.88 4.51
CA CYS A 102 5.49 -13.21 3.37
C CYS A 102 6.95 -12.84 3.64
N GLY A 103 7.79 -12.96 2.61
CA GLY A 103 9.12 -12.35 2.58
C GLY A 103 9.03 -10.82 2.65
N GLU A 104 10.18 -10.15 2.78
CA GLU A 104 10.23 -8.69 3.06
C GLU A 104 9.36 -7.87 2.11
N ASN A 105 9.43 -8.14 0.80
CA ASN A 105 8.68 -7.41 -0.23
C ASN A 105 7.57 -8.24 -0.89
N ASP A 106 7.28 -9.43 -0.36
CA ASP A 106 6.13 -10.20 -0.83
C ASP A 106 4.84 -9.62 -0.24
N VAL A 107 3.76 -9.73 -1.01
CA VAL A 107 2.46 -9.18 -0.64
C VAL A 107 1.36 -10.20 -0.98
N ASP A 108 0.30 -10.18 -0.18
CA ASP A 108 -0.82 -11.10 -0.34
C ASP A 108 -2.07 -10.32 -0.72
N PHE A 109 -2.63 -10.58 -1.90
CA PHE A 109 -3.74 -9.80 -2.45
C PHE A 109 -5.09 -10.40 -2.09
N SER A 110 -6.07 -9.55 -1.81
CA SER A 110 -7.48 -9.98 -1.85
C SER A 110 -7.85 -10.58 -3.22
N VAL A 111 -8.93 -11.37 -3.26
CA VAL A 111 -9.45 -11.95 -4.50
C VAL A 111 -9.71 -10.87 -5.56
N GLY A 112 -10.35 -9.76 -5.18
CA GLY A 112 -10.60 -8.65 -6.11
C GLY A 112 -9.33 -8.02 -6.68
N SER A 113 -8.27 -7.90 -5.86
CA SER A 113 -6.98 -7.38 -6.30
C SER A 113 -6.22 -8.37 -7.19
N TRP A 114 -6.28 -9.65 -6.85
CA TRP A 114 -5.72 -10.74 -7.65
C TRP A 114 -6.37 -10.79 -9.03
N ASP A 115 -7.70 -10.73 -9.08
CA ASP A 115 -8.47 -10.73 -10.33
C ASP A 115 -8.09 -9.53 -11.21
N ALA A 116 -7.97 -8.34 -10.62
CA ALA A 116 -7.59 -7.13 -11.33
C ALA A 116 -6.14 -7.19 -11.88
N LEU A 117 -5.20 -7.84 -11.16
CA LEU A 117 -3.79 -7.93 -11.56
C LEU A 117 -3.49 -9.08 -12.53
N THR A 118 -4.28 -10.15 -12.50
CA THR A 118 -4.00 -11.39 -13.22
C THR A 118 -5.03 -11.72 -14.32
N GLY A 119 -6.15 -11.00 -14.37
CA GLY A 119 -7.27 -11.36 -15.22
C GLY A 119 -7.98 -12.63 -14.75
N SER A 120 -8.14 -12.78 -13.43
CA SER A 120 -8.73 -13.96 -12.79
C SER A 120 -8.00 -15.27 -13.09
N ALA A 121 -6.66 -15.24 -13.05
CA ALA A 121 -5.87 -16.45 -13.16
C ALA A 121 -6.13 -17.40 -11.97
N ALA A 122 -5.85 -18.69 -12.15
CA ALA A 122 -5.88 -19.65 -11.05
C ALA A 122 -4.93 -19.20 -9.91
N TRP A 123 -5.37 -19.38 -8.66
CA TRP A 123 -4.61 -18.95 -7.49
C TRP A 123 -3.21 -19.57 -7.46
N GLY A 124 -2.23 -18.75 -7.11
CA GLY A 124 -0.83 -19.14 -7.10
C GLY A 124 0.05 -17.95 -6.75
N THR A 125 1.16 -17.82 -7.48
CA THR A 125 2.10 -16.71 -7.32
C THR A 125 2.36 -16.01 -8.64
N PHE A 126 2.69 -14.72 -8.58
CA PHE A 126 3.30 -14.01 -9.70
C PHE A 126 4.37 -13.04 -9.19
N ALA A 127 5.35 -12.72 -10.05
CA ALA A 127 6.34 -11.69 -9.73
C ALA A 127 5.72 -10.30 -9.96
N LEU A 128 5.99 -9.37 -9.04
CA LEU A 128 5.50 -8.00 -9.16
C LEU A 128 6.55 -6.97 -8.75
N ASP A 129 6.35 -5.77 -9.27
CA ASP A 129 6.96 -4.55 -8.77
C ASP A 129 5.90 -3.71 -8.06
N TRP A 130 6.20 -3.17 -6.89
CA TRP A 130 5.27 -2.29 -6.18
C TRP A 130 5.95 -1.13 -5.45
N LYS A 131 5.20 -0.05 -5.22
CA LYS A 131 5.66 1.12 -4.46
C LYS A 131 4.53 1.69 -3.61
N PHE A 132 4.87 2.26 -2.45
CA PHE A 132 3.91 3.06 -1.69
C PHE A 132 3.52 4.32 -2.46
N CYS A 133 2.23 4.63 -2.50
CA CYS A 133 1.73 5.83 -3.15
C CYS A 133 1.94 7.07 -2.29
N GLY A 134 2.24 8.18 -2.93
CA GLY A 134 2.49 9.45 -2.26
C GLY A 134 1.25 10.20 -1.80
N SER A 135 1.48 11.29 -1.08
CA SER A 135 0.44 12.28 -0.75
C SER A 135 -0.23 12.88 -2.00
N GLY A 136 0.46 12.83 -3.16
CA GLY A 136 -0.07 13.24 -4.47
C GLY A 136 -0.80 12.12 -5.24
N GLY A 137 -0.94 10.92 -4.66
CA GLY A 137 -1.54 9.76 -5.31
C GLY A 137 -0.53 8.76 -5.89
N CYS A 138 -1.06 7.72 -6.54
CA CYS A 138 -0.30 6.71 -7.25
C CYS A 138 -0.13 7.17 -8.71
N SER A 139 0.95 7.87 -9.02
CA SER A 139 1.30 8.28 -10.40
C SER A 139 2.57 7.61 -10.86
#